data_AF-A0A290S561-F1
#
_entry.id   AF-A0A290S561-F1
#
_cell.length_a   1.000
_cell.length_b   1.000
_cell.length_c   1.000
_cell.angle_alpha   90.00
_cell.angle_beta   90.00
_cell.angle_gamma   90.00
#
_symmetry.space_group_name_H-M   'P 1'
#
loop_
_entity.id
_entity.type
_entity.pdbx_description
1 polymer ?
#
loop_
_entity_poly.entity_id
_entity_poly.type
_entity_poly.pdbx_seq_one_letter_code
_entity_poly.pdbx_strand_id
1 'polypeptide(L)'
;MLLAEYILKQKSDSNAKHFIGFSDEVKALFCNYDWPGNIRELQNVIENTVVINDGDVIERDMLPNSFGLGAVKHSSSTKSIHNTNDQSVQLSPMSVHDIEPLWQVEKRAIENAIKSCEDNIPLAAAYLGVSASTIYRKIKGWS
;
A
#
# COMPACT_ATOMS: atom_id res chain seq x y z
N MET A 1 7.27 15.27 8.98
CA MET A 1 7.62 14.55 10.23
C MET A 1 6.65 14.77 11.38
N LEU A 2 6.33 16.01 11.78
CA LEU A 2 5.47 16.27 12.95
C LEU A 2 4.13 15.50 12.96
N LEU A 3 3.45 15.41 11.81
CA LEU A 3 2.20 14.65 11.67
C LEU A 3 2.42 13.13 11.83
N ALA A 4 3.51 12.59 11.28
CA ALA A 4 3.84 11.18 11.40
C ALA A 4 4.14 10.79 12.85
N GLU A 5 4.86 11.64 13.58
CA GLU A 5 5.14 11.45 15.01
C GLU A 5 3.87 11.52 15.86
N TYR A 6 2.97 12.46 15.55
CA TYR A 6 1.67 12.55 16.21
C TYR A 6 0.84 11.27 16.02
N ILE A 7 0.76 10.76 14.77
CA ILE A 7 0.03 9.53 14.45
C ILE A 7 0.70 8.32 15.13
N LEU A 8 2.03 8.24 15.12
CA LEU A 8 2.78 7.16 15.76
C LEU A 8 2.45 7.07 17.25
N LYS A 9 2.49 8.22 17.95
CA LYS A 9 2.16 8.26 19.37
C LYS A 9 0.73 7.79 19.62
N GLN A 10 -0.24 8.34 18.88
CA GLN A 10 -1.65 7.97 19.01
C GLN A 10 -1.88 6.46 18.80
N LYS A 11 -1.26 5.88 17.76
CA LYS A 11 -1.42 4.47 17.43
C LYS A 11 -0.68 3.54 18.39
N SER A 12 0.47 3.94 18.90
CA SER A 12 1.21 3.17 19.90
C SER A 12 0.44 3.08 21.20
N ASP A 13 -0.10 4.20 21.68
CA ASP A 13 -0.95 4.25 22.88
C ASP A 13 -2.20 3.38 22.71
N SER A 14 -2.84 3.43 21.53
CA SER A 14 -4.08 2.69 21.25
C SER A 14 -3.89 1.18 21.12
N ASN A 15 -2.68 0.73 20.75
CA ASN A 15 -2.34 -0.69 20.59
C ASN A 15 -1.50 -1.24 21.75
N ALA A 16 -1.30 -0.45 22.83
CA ALA A 16 -0.42 -0.79 23.96
C ALA A 16 1.02 -1.16 23.53
N LYS A 17 1.56 -0.45 22.54
CA LYS A 17 2.93 -0.61 22.01
C LYS A 17 3.84 0.55 22.48
N HIS A 18 5.15 0.34 22.46
CA HIS A 18 6.14 1.31 22.99
C HIS A 18 6.96 2.06 21.92
N PHE A 19 6.43 2.25 20.71
CA PHE A 19 7.18 3.01 19.71
C PHE A 19 7.28 4.49 20.11
N ILE A 20 8.51 4.97 20.30
CA ILE A 20 8.88 6.34 20.66
C ILE A 20 9.33 7.19 19.46
N GLY A 21 9.59 6.57 18.30
CA GLY A 21 10.01 7.32 17.13
C GLY A 21 10.32 6.46 15.89
N PHE A 22 10.98 7.10 14.93
CA PHE A 22 11.43 6.51 13.67
C PHE A 22 12.95 6.58 13.57
N SER A 23 13.55 5.59 12.92
CA SER A 23 14.96 5.65 12.49
C SER A 23 15.15 6.77 11.46
N ASP A 24 16.35 7.34 11.36
CA ASP A 24 16.61 8.45 10.44
C ASP A 24 16.40 8.08 8.96
N GLU A 25 16.64 6.81 8.62
CA GLU A 25 16.32 6.25 7.29
C GLU A 25 14.81 6.33 7.01
N VAL A 26 13.97 5.90 7.97
CA VAL A 26 12.51 5.95 7.82
C VAL A 26 12.01 7.40 7.76
N LYS A 27 12.59 8.32 8.54
CA LYS A 27 12.25 9.75 8.47
C LYS A 27 12.54 10.31 7.08
N ALA A 28 13.72 10.01 6.53
CA ALA A 28 14.09 10.44 5.18
C ALA A 28 13.11 9.86 4.13
N LEU A 29 12.77 8.59 4.27
CA LEU A 29 11.82 7.90 3.39
C LEU A 29 10.43 8.55 3.42
N PHE A 30 9.93 8.85 4.62
CA PHE A 30 8.61 9.46 4.81
C PHE A 30 8.56 10.89 4.27
N CYS A 31 9.67 11.64 4.35
CA CYS A 31 9.77 12.98 3.79
C CYS A 31 9.90 13.00 2.26
N ASN A 32 10.46 11.94 1.67
CA ASN A 32 10.69 11.85 0.23
C ASN A 32 9.58 11.09 -0.53
N TYR A 33 8.60 10.54 0.17
CA TYR A 33 7.47 9.83 -0.44
C TYR A 33 6.34 10.81 -0.77
N ASP A 34 5.74 10.70 -1.96
CA ASP A 34 4.74 11.64 -2.46
C ASP A 34 3.34 11.49 -1.82
N TRP A 35 3.12 10.44 -1.03
CA TRP A 35 1.84 10.14 -0.35
C TRP A 35 0.61 10.34 -1.26
N PRO A 36 0.48 9.58 -2.37
CA PRO A 36 -0.59 9.75 -3.36
C PRO A 36 -2.02 9.59 -2.81
N GLY A 37 -2.19 9.05 -1.60
CA GLY A 37 -3.46 8.96 -0.87
C GLY A 37 -3.49 9.78 0.42
N ASN A 38 -2.66 10.83 0.49
CA ASN A 38 -2.61 11.82 1.56
C ASN A 38 -2.37 11.19 2.96
N ILE A 39 -2.90 11.84 4.00
CA ILE A 39 -2.74 11.49 5.41
C ILE A 39 -3.22 10.06 5.71
N ARG A 40 -4.17 9.52 4.94
CA ARG A 40 -4.68 8.15 5.14
C ARG A 40 -3.64 7.09 4.82
N GLU A 41 -2.84 7.28 3.77
CA GLU A 41 -1.76 6.34 3.46
C GLU A 41 -0.70 6.34 4.57
N LEU A 42 -0.30 7.54 5.03
CA LEU A 42 0.62 7.70 6.16
C LEU A 42 0.08 7.00 7.42
N GLN A 43 -1.20 7.23 7.74
CA GLN A 43 -1.86 6.61 8.89
C GLN A 43 -1.89 5.09 8.78
N ASN A 44 -2.23 4.54 7.61
CA ASN A 44 -2.30 3.10 7.40
C ASN A 44 -0.92 2.44 7.51
N VAL A 45 0.12 3.06 6.95
CA VAL A 45 1.50 2.55 7.05
C VAL A 45 1.92 2.51 8.51
N ILE A 46 1.74 3.61 9.26
CA ILE A 46 2.10 3.66 10.69
C ILE A 46 1.27 2.67 11.51
N GLU A 47 -0.05 2.65 11.32
CA GLU A 47 -0.96 1.76 12.04
C GLU A 47 -0.62 0.30 11.83
N ASN A 48 -0.43 -0.12 10.56
CA ASN A 48 -0.03 -1.49 10.26
C ASN A 48 1.30 -1.82 10.94
N THR A 49 2.31 -0.95 10.77
CA THR A 49 3.65 -1.15 11.34
C THR A 49 3.60 -1.34 12.86
N VAL A 50 2.82 -0.51 13.57
CA VAL A 50 2.65 -0.60 15.03
C VAL A 50 1.93 -1.89 15.45
N VAL A 51 0.92 -2.33 14.68
CA VAL A 51 0.15 -3.55 14.99
C VAL A 51 1.00 -4.80 14.84
N ILE A 52 1.81 -4.89 13.78
CA ILE A 52 2.53 -6.11 13.41
C ILE A 52 3.95 -6.22 13.99
N ASN A 53 4.53 -5.13 14.48
CA ASN A 53 5.88 -5.13 15.05
C ASN A 53 5.88 -4.79 16.55
N ASP A 54 7.02 -5.02 17.18
CA ASP A 54 7.34 -4.61 18.55
C ASP A 54 8.70 -3.93 18.55
N GLY A 55 8.85 -2.91 19.39
CA GLY A 55 10.09 -2.17 19.54
C GLY A 55 9.88 -0.72 19.96
N ASP A 56 11.00 -0.03 20.13
CA ASP A 56 11.03 1.38 20.54
C ASP A 56 11.06 2.30 19.32
N VAL A 57 11.65 1.87 18.21
CA VAL A 57 11.87 2.68 17.01
C VAL A 57 11.38 1.92 15.79
N ILE A 58 10.65 2.60 14.90
CA ILE A 58 10.30 2.03 13.59
C ILE A 58 11.53 2.05 12.68
N GLU A 59 11.98 0.86 12.32
CA GLU A 59 13.09 0.61 11.40
C GLU A 59 12.60 0.29 9.98
N ARG A 60 13.52 0.31 9.01
CA ARG A 60 13.17 0.17 7.58
C ARG A 60 12.59 -1.20 7.24
N ASP A 61 13.06 -2.25 7.90
CA ASP A 61 12.62 -3.64 7.74
C ASP A 61 11.20 -3.89 8.26
N MET A 62 10.73 -3.06 9.21
CA MET A 62 9.36 -3.09 9.74
C MET A 62 8.33 -2.55 8.75
N LEU A 63 8.76 -1.82 7.72
CA LEU A 63 7.90 -1.26 6.68
C LEU A 63 7.71 -2.24 5.51
N PRO A 64 6.62 -2.12 4.74
CA PRO A 64 6.43 -2.93 3.54
C PRO A 64 7.60 -2.80 2.56
N ASN A 65 7.98 -3.90 1.91
CA ASN A 65 9.05 -3.91 0.92
C ASN A 65 8.78 -2.94 -0.23
N SER A 66 7.51 -2.76 -0.61
CA SER A 66 7.07 -1.85 -1.67
C SER A 66 7.17 -0.36 -1.30
N PHE A 67 7.36 -0.03 -0.02
CA PHE A 67 7.36 1.35 0.45
C PHE A 67 8.71 2.03 0.18
N GLY A 68 8.68 3.18 -0.52
CA GLY A 68 9.88 4.00 -0.76
C GLY A 68 10.86 3.49 -1.82
N LEU A 69 10.61 2.35 -2.48
CA LEU A 69 11.15 2.14 -3.82
C LEU A 69 10.40 3.11 -4.74
N GLY A 70 11.00 4.29 -4.93
CA GLY A 70 10.44 5.39 -5.69
C GLY A 70 9.76 4.85 -6.94
N ALA A 71 8.46 5.19 -7.07
CA ALA A 71 7.53 4.70 -8.07
C ALA A 71 8.18 3.65 -8.95
N VAL A 72 8.02 2.36 -8.60
CA VAL A 72 8.20 1.32 -9.59
C VAL A 72 7.26 1.72 -10.71
N LYS A 73 7.82 2.39 -11.72
CA LYS A 73 7.34 2.39 -13.08
C LYS A 73 7.24 0.90 -13.32
N HIS A 74 6.07 0.35 -13.07
CA HIS A 74 5.62 -0.90 -13.65
C HIS A 74 5.54 -0.60 -15.14
N SER A 75 6.74 -0.52 -15.72
CA SER A 75 7.07 -0.90 -17.07
C SER A 75 6.32 -2.20 -17.23
N SER A 76 5.24 -2.10 -17.96
CA SER A 76 4.41 -3.18 -18.39
C SER A 76 5.34 -4.18 -19.08
N SER A 77 5.86 -5.13 -18.31
CA SER A 77 6.49 -6.35 -18.79
C SER A 77 5.44 -7.44 -18.78
N THR A 78 4.28 -7.11 -19.34
CA THR A 78 3.48 -8.07 -20.10
C THR A 78 4.21 -8.35 -21.41
N LYS A 79 5.33 -9.08 -21.36
CA LYS A 79 5.84 -9.80 -22.53
C LYS A 79 6.36 -11.18 -22.13
N SER A 80 5.61 -12.16 -22.62
CA SER A 80 5.94 -13.57 -22.85
C SER A 80 5.86 -14.53 -21.67
N ILE A 81 4.70 -15.15 -21.51
CA ILE A 81 4.63 -16.59 -21.20
C ILE A 81 3.91 -17.27 -22.37
N HIS A 82 4.63 -17.40 -23.48
CA HIS A 82 4.59 -18.65 -24.22
C HIS A 82 6.03 -19.01 -24.55
N ASN A 83 6.69 -19.65 -23.59
CA ASN A 83 7.74 -20.61 -23.87
C ASN A 83 7.57 -21.73 -22.85
N THR A 84 7.14 -22.87 -23.36
CA THR A 84 7.20 -24.17 -22.69
C THR A 84 8.64 -24.43 -22.29
N ASN A 85 8.96 -24.28 -21.01
CA ASN A 85 10.06 -24.99 -20.36
C ASN A 85 9.74 -25.12 -18.88
N ASP A 86 9.50 -26.37 -18.52
CA ASP A 86 9.55 -26.97 -17.19
C ASP A 86 10.46 -26.20 -16.22
N GLN A 87 9.84 -25.34 -15.40
CA GLN A 87 10.41 -24.88 -14.15
C GLN A 87 9.31 -24.99 -13.11
N SER A 88 9.46 -25.99 -12.25
CA SER A 88 8.77 -26.10 -10.98
C SER A 88 8.65 -24.72 -10.34
N VAL A 89 7.42 -24.21 -10.27
CA VAL A 89 7.11 -22.99 -9.52
C VAL A 89 7.39 -23.32 -8.07
N GLN A 90 8.60 -22.98 -7.61
CA GLN A 90 8.93 -22.93 -6.20
C GLN A 90 8.05 -21.83 -5.62
N LEU A 91 6.88 -22.22 -5.11
CA LEU A 91 6.02 -21.36 -4.33
C LEU A 91 6.77 -21.06 -3.03
N SER A 92 7.65 -20.06 -3.06
CA SER A 92 8.15 -19.43 -1.85
C SER A 92 6.92 -19.05 -1.02
N PRO A 93 6.83 -19.43 0.26
CA PRO A 93 5.74 -18.97 1.10
C PRO A 93 5.76 -17.44 1.10
N MET A 94 4.62 -16.83 0.78
CA MET A 94 4.46 -15.37 0.73
C MET A 94 4.89 -14.80 2.07
N SER A 95 5.86 -13.87 2.07
CA SER A 95 6.28 -13.20 3.30
C SER A 95 5.17 -12.26 3.76
N VAL A 96 5.05 -12.06 5.08
CA VAL A 96 4.12 -11.07 5.64
C VAL A 96 4.44 -9.66 5.10
N HIS A 97 5.70 -9.39 4.78
CA HIS A 97 6.15 -8.12 4.19
C HIS A 97 5.79 -7.96 2.70
N ASP A 98 5.33 -9.04 2.04
CA ASP A 98 4.84 -9.03 0.65
C ASP A 98 3.33 -8.79 0.58
N ILE A 99 2.63 -8.76 1.72
CA ILE A 99 1.19 -8.53 1.78
C ILE A 99 0.92 -7.04 1.54
N GLU A 100 0.36 -6.73 0.37
CA GLU A 100 -0.10 -5.39 0.06
C GLU A 100 -1.37 -5.02 0.86
N PRO A 101 -1.50 -3.78 1.36
CA PRO A 101 -2.73 -3.31 1.96
C PRO A 101 -3.91 -3.41 0.97
N LEU A 102 -5.08 -3.85 1.46
CA LEU A 102 -6.25 -4.09 0.61
C LEU A 102 -6.66 -2.84 -0.20
N TRP A 103 -6.50 -1.65 0.36
CA TRP A 103 -6.84 -0.40 -0.34
C TRP A 103 -5.98 -0.17 -1.59
N GLN A 104 -4.72 -0.64 -1.61
CA GLN A 104 -3.81 -0.52 -2.75
C GLN A 104 -4.20 -1.49 -3.85
N VAL A 105 -4.58 -2.72 -3.46
CA VAL A 105 -5.14 -3.73 -4.36
C VAL A 105 -6.45 -3.24 -4.97
N GLU A 106 -7.36 -2.70 -4.17
CA GLU A 106 -8.64 -2.12 -4.61
C GLU A 106 -8.41 -0.91 -5.53
N LYS A 107 -7.51 0.01 -5.17
CA LYS A 107 -7.18 1.20 -5.98
C LYS A 107 -6.70 0.79 -7.36
N ARG A 108 -5.73 -0.13 -7.43
CA ARG A 108 -5.22 -0.66 -8.70
C ARG A 108 -6.31 -1.35 -9.51
N ALA A 109 -7.16 -2.16 -8.87
CA ALA A 109 -8.25 -2.84 -9.57
C ALA A 109 -9.26 -1.85 -10.15
N ILE A 110 -9.63 -0.82 -9.37
CA ILE A 110 -10.56 0.24 -9.78
C ILE A 110 -9.95 1.07 -10.92
N GLU A 111 -8.71 1.56 -10.79
CA GLU A 111 -8.06 2.36 -11.82
C GLU A 111 -7.91 1.62 -13.14
N ASN A 112 -7.50 0.34 -13.10
CA ASN A 112 -7.41 -0.49 -14.29
C ASN A 112 -8.77 -0.70 -14.95
N ALA A 113 -9.82 -0.99 -14.17
CA ALA A 113 -11.16 -1.17 -14.71
C ALA A 113 -11.71 0.10 -15.37
N ILE A 114 -11.52 1.27 -14.74
CA ILE A 114 -11.94 2.57 -15.28
C ILE A 114 -11.22 2.84 -16.61
N LYS A 115 -9.90 2.64 -16.65
CA LYS A 115 -9.09 2.83 -17.86
C LYS A 115 -9.51 1.90 -19.00
N SER A 116 -9.79 0.63 -18.69
CA SER A 116 -10.27 -0.35 -19.67
C SER A 116 -11.70 -0.09 -20.15
N CYS A 117 -12.48 0.69 -19.41
CA CYS A 117 -13.86 1.04 -19.73
C CYS A 117 -14.01 2.49 -20.24
N GLU A 118 -12.92 3.15 -20.67
CA GLU A 118 -12.95 4.54 -21.19
C GLU A 118 -13.64 5.52 -20.23
N ASP A 119 -13.28 5.46 -18.95
CA ASP A 119 -13.83 6.29 -17.86
C ASP A 119 -15.33 6.05 -17.55
N ASN A 120 -15.93 5.00 -18.11
CA ASN A 120 -17.31 4.61 -17.81
C ASN A 120 -17.39 3.91 -16.44
N ILE A 121 -17.63 4.69 -15.38
CA ILE A 121 -17.70 4.22 -13.98
C ILE A 121 -18.77 3.14 -13.77
N PRO A 122 -20.02 3.26 -14.27
CA PRO A 122 -21.01 2.19 -14.15
C PRO A 122 -20.55 0.87 -14.79
N LEU A 123 -19.91 0.93 -15.95
CA LEU A 123 -19.40 -0.25 -16.65
C LEU A 123 -18.23 -0.89 -15.91
N ALA A 124 -17.27 -0.08 -15.44
CA ALA A 124 -16.16 -0.55 -14.62
C ALA A 124 -16.66 -1.22 -13.31
N ALA A 125 -17.68 -0.64 -12.68
CA ALA A 125 -18.31 -1.20 -11.49
C ALA A 125 -18.94 -2.57 -11.75
N ALA A 126 -19.64 -2.71 -12.89
CA ALA A 126 -20.22 -3.98 -13.30
C ALA A 126 -19.14 -5.07 -13.48
N TYR A 127 -18.01 -4.76 -14.12
CA TYR A 127 -16.90 -5.70 -14.28
C TYR A 127 -16.22 -6.07 -12.96
N LEU A 128 -16.12 -5.13 -12.03
CA LEU A 128 -15.57 -5.37 -10.69
C LEU A 128 -16.57 -6.06 -9.74
N GLY A 129 -17.82 -6.23 -10.15
CA GLY A 129 -18.86 -6.84 -9.31
C GLY A 129 -19.28 -5.97 -8.11
N VAL A 130 -19.15 -4.65 -8.22
CA VAL A 130 -19.51 -3.70 -7.15
C VAL A 130 -20.48 -2.62 -7.65
N SER A 131 -21.08 -1.84 -6.73
CA SER A 131 -21.90 -0.69 -7.12
C SER A 131 -21.04 0.50 -7.55
N ALA A 132 -21.52 1.30 -8.51
CA ALA A 132 -20.85 2.55 -8.92
C ALA A 132 -20.59 3.50 -7.73
N SER A 133 -21.53 3.58 -6.78
CA SER A 133 -21.39 4.34 -5.54
C SER A 133 -20.19 3.89 -4.69
N THR A 134 -19.81 2.62 -4.74
CA THR A 134 -18.62 2.10 -4.04
C THR A 134 -17.34 2.65 -4.66
N ILE A 135 -17.25 2.66 -6.00
CA ILE A 135 -16.13 3.25 -6.72
C ILE A 135 -16.00 4.74 -6.39
N TYR A 136 -17.09 5.52 -6.50
CA TYR A 136 -17.06 6.94 -6.17
C TYR A 136 -16.64 7.22 -4.73
N ARG A 137 -17.12 6.42 -3.77
CA ARG A 137 -16.74 6.56 -2.35
C ARG A 137 -15.25 6.27 -2.14
N LYS A 138 -14.71 5.24 -2.80
CA LYS A 138 -13.28 4.88 -2.73
C LYS A 138 -12.42 6.00 -3.33
N ILE A 139 -12.76 6.48 -4.53
CA ILE A 139 -12.05 7.60 -5.20
C ILE A 139 -12.03 8.85 -4.32
N LYS A 140 -13.19 9.25 -3.78
CA LYS A 140 -13.29 10.41 -2.87
C LYS A 140 -12.48 10.20 -1.58
N GLY A 141 -12.35 8.96 -1.12
CA GLY A 141 -11.55 8.60 0.05
C GLY A 141 -10.03 8.57 -0.21
N TRP A 142 -9.58 8.65 -1.46
CA TRP A 142 -8.17 8.76 -1.81
C TRP A 142 -7.68 10.21 -1.89
N SER A 143 -8.60 11.17 -2.05
CA SER A 143 -8.36 12.60 -1.82
C SER A 143 -8.34 12.93 -0.33
#